data_AF-A0A379SPX5-F1
#
_entry.id   AF-A0A379SPX5-F1
#
_cell.length_a   1.000
_cell.length_b   1.000
_cell.length_c   1.000
_cell.angle_alpha   90.00
_cell.angle_beta   90.00
_cell.angle_gamma   90.00
#
_symmetry.space_group_name_H-M   'P 1'
#
loop_
_entity.id
_entity.type
_entity.pdbx_description
1 polymer ?
#
loop_
_entity_poly.entity_id
_entity_poly.type
_entity_poly.pdbx_seq_one_letter_code
_entity_poly.pdbx_strand_id
1 'polypeptide(L)'
;MRATSAPVETKAVSDPVQEPEQHAQVAKKQNSFADTCKPEDNQLLNGVYIWTETTDAGHAFVSVHQDNLIYVYTYGRFGRKGPATLTGDGILNFLTGDDARLYYREELYKYQARVFQIDDVTTEETRRIFESLWNSGKTPVFTEAMGDRTKRRGKVIDVYDLTDSNCTTHTVQVIREAGTKIFDTSYISTTTQLRIDNEEDFTIPVSLQRYLTEKSAICLQ
;
A
#
# COMPACT_ATOMS: atom_id res chain seq x y z
N MET A 1 82.50 -61.28 14.81
CA MET A 1 81.70 -61.16 16.05
C MET A 1 81.81 -59.72 16.56
N ARG A 2 80.68 -59.18 17.07
CA ARG A 2 80.41 -57.79 17.56
C ARG A 2 80.29 -56.73 16.45
N ALA A 3 79.12 -56.20 16.09
CA ALA A 3 78.00 -55.54 16.81
C ALA A 3 78.25 -54.04 17.09
N THR A 4 77.31 -53.22 16.54
CA THR A 4 76.76 -51.92 17.03
C THR A 4 77.71 -50.72 17.14
N SER A 5 77.36 -49.47 16.83
CA SER A 5 76.16 -48.79 16.31
C SER A 5 76.56 -47.31 16.11
N ALA A 6 76.11 -46.65 15.04
CA ALA A 6 76.35 -45.22 14.80
C ALA A 6 75.43 -44.32 15.64
N PRO A 7 75.86 -43.10 16.03
CA PRO A 7 74.96 -42.07 16.52
C PRO A 7 74.47 -41.19 15.35
N VAL A 8 73.14 -41.06 15.22
CA VAL A 8 72.49 -40.09 14.33
C VAL A 8 72.21 -38.82 15.12
N GLU A 9 72.65 -37.71 14.56
CA GLU A 9 72.55 -36.35 15.06
C GLU A 9 71.10 -35.84 14.94
N THR A 10 70.58 -35.25 16.02
CA THR A 10 69.18 -34.84 16.16
C THR A 10 69.04 -33.32 16.04
N LYS A 11 68.03 -32.91 15.25
CA LYS A 11 67.19 -31.69 15.33
C LYS A 11 67.78 -30.32 14.92
N ALA A 12 67.16 -29.71 13.92
CA ALA A 12 66.06 -28.75 14.13
C ALA A 12 65.24 -28.56 12.84
N VAL A 13 63.95 -28.89 12.85
CA VAL A 13 62.97 -28.50 11.82
C VAL A 13 61.90 -27.69 12.55
N SER A 14 61.65 -26.48 12.04
CA SER A 14 60.65 -25.54 12.53
C SER A 14 59.25 -25.97 12.13
N ASP A 15 58.35 -26.12 13.11
CA ASP A 15 56.92 -26.31 12.87
C ASP A 15 56.29 -25.01 12.32
N PRO A 16 55.39 -25.07 11.32
CA PRO A 16 54.61 -23.90 10.92
C PRO A 16 53.49 -23.66 11.95
N VAL A 17 53.42 -22.41 12.42
CA VAL A 17 52.38 -21.87 13.30
C VAL A 17 51.01 -22.05 12.65
N GLN A 18 50.13 -22.84 13.27
CA GLN A 18 48.71 -22.88 12.93
C GLN A 18 48.04 -21.60 13.43
N GLU A 19 47.51 -20.82 12.49
CA GLU A 19 46.69 -19.64 12.74
C GLU A 19 45.33 -20.08 13.35
N PRO A 20 44.85 -19.47 14.44
CA PRO A 20 43.64 -19.93 15.11
C PRO A 20 42.40 -19.64 14.26
N GLU A 21 41.66 -20.70 13.92
CA GLU A 21 40.34 -20.61 13.30
C GLU A 21 39.43 -19.71 14.14
N GLN A 22 39.15 -18.52 13.62
CA GLN A 22 38.27 -17.56 14.27
C GLN A 22 36.87 -18.15 14.43
N HIS A 23 36.39 -18.16 15.67
CA HIS A 23 35.02 -18.47 16.11
C HIS A 23 33.90 -17.73 15.32
N ALA A 24 34.24 -16.76 14.46
CA ALA A 24 33.32 -16.07 13.57
C ALA A 24 32.72 -16.97 12.47
N GLN A 25 33.37 -18.07 12.07
CA GLN A 25 32.83 -18.94 11.02
C GLN A 25 31.78 -19.94 11.53
N VAL A 26 31.81 -20.29 12.82
CA VAL A 26 30.83 -21.21 13.44
C VAL A 26 29.50 -20.49 13.75
N ALA A 27 29.53 -19.16 13.96
CA ALA A 27 28.34 -18.36 14.23
C ALA A 27 27.42 -18.15 13.00
N LYS A 28 27.86 -18.48 11.78
CA LYS A 28 27.03 -18.35 10.56
C LYS A 28 25.93 -19.41 10.44
N LYS A 29 25.91 -20.45 11.27
CA LYS A 29 24.97 -21.57 11.10
C LYS A 29 23.67 -21.46 11.91
N GLN A 30 23.48 -20.41 12.73
CA GLN A 30 22.32 -20.35 13.65
C GLN A 30 21.69 -18.98 13.88
N ASN A 31 21.94 -17.96 13.06
CA ASN A 31 21.26 -16.65 13.20
C ASN A 31 20.50 -16.27 11.93
N SER A 32 19.27 -16.77 11.78
CA SER A 32 18.31 -16.34 10.73
C SER A 32 17.71 -14.94 10.98
N PHE A 33 18.31 -14.15 11.88
CA PHE A 33 17.89 -12.78 12.18
C PHE A 33 18.56 -11.74 11.27
N ALA A 34 19.56 -12.14 10.49
CA ALA A 34 20.35 -11.29 9.60
C ALA A 34 20.21 -11.68 8.12
N ASP A 35 19.18 -12.46 7.78
CA ASP A 35 18.87 -12.70 6.37
C ASP A 35 18.47 -11.36 5.73
N THR A 36 19.17 -10.97 4.68
CA THR A 36 18.82 -9.78 3.89
C THR A 36 17.44 -10.02 3.30
N CYS A 37 16.47 -9.19 3.68
CA CYS A 37 15.11 -9.23 3.15
C CYS A 37 15.14 -9.29 1.62
N LYS A 38 14.63 -10.38 1.07
CA LYS A 38 14.41 -10.50 -0.36
C LYS A 38 13.13 -9.74 -0.74
N PRO A 39 12.98 -9.30 -1.99
CA PRO A 39 11.75 -8.65 -2.45
C PRO A 39 10.49 -9.47 -2.15
N GLU A 40 10.56 -10.80 -2.27
CA GLU A 40 9.48 -11.73 -1.94
C GLU A 40 9.12 -11.79 -0.44
N ASP A 41 10.00 -11.33 0.46
CA ASP A 41 9.71 -11.22 1.89
C ASP A 41 8.89 -9.96 2.23
N ASN A 42 8.75 -9.04 1.26
CA ASN A 42 7.94 -7.84 1.42
C ASN A 42 6.46 -8.17 1.17
N GLN A 43 5.69 -8.32 2.24
CA GLN A 43 4.24 -8.52 2.18
C GLN A 43 3.49 -7.36 1.49
N LEU A 44 4.12 -6.19 1.33
CA LEU A 44 3.60 -5.04 0.61
C LEU A 44 4.10 -4.97 -0.84
N LEU A 45 4.76 -6.00 -1.35
CA LEU A 45 5.35 -6.02 -2.70
C LEU A 45 4.27 -5.86 -3.78
N ASN A 46 3.15 -6.56 -3.59
CA ASN A 46 2.02 -6.58 -4.51
C ASN A 46 0.71 -6.53 -3.74
N GLY A 47 -0.22 -5.69 -4.19
CA GLY A 47 -1.54 -5.60 -3.58
C GLY A 47 -2.29 -4.33 -3.92
N VAL A 48 -3.58 -4.34 -3.61
CA VAL A 48 -4.45 -3.16 -3.67
C VAL A 48 -4.78 -2.73 -2.25
N TYR A 49 -4.59 -1.46 -1.96
CA TYR A 49 -4.72 -0.92 -0.61
C TYR A 49 -5.66 0.29 -0.61
N ILE A 50 -6.67 0.25 0.26
CA ILE A 50 -7.48 1.41 0.59
C ILE A 50 -6.85 2.11 1.79
N TRP A 51 -6.69 3.41 1.67
CA TRP A 51 -6.19 4.29 2.72
C TRP A 51 -7.32 5.18 3.20
N THR A 52 -7.45 5.30 4.52
CA THR A 52 -8.44 6.17 5.15
C THR A 52 -7.79 7.06 6.19
N GLU A 53 -8.06 8.33 6.09
CA GLU A 53 -7.63 9.40 6.99
C GLU A 53 -8.89 10.00 7.60
N THR A 54 -8.90 10.21 8.92
CA THR A 54 -10.13 10.56 9.67
C THR A 54 -10.00 11.83 10.51
N THR A 55 -8.99 12.65 10.27
CA THR A 55 -8.83 13.96 10.90
C THR A 55 -9.68 14.98 10.13
N ASP A 56 -10.30 15.91 10.83
CA ASP A 56 -11.20 16.92 10.24
C ASP A 56 -12.31 16.31 9.36
N ALA A 57 -12.32 16.59 8.06
CA ALA A 57 -13.29 16.01 7.10
C ALA A 57 -12.92 14.59 6.66
N GLY A 58 -11.68 14.17 6.93
CA GLY A 58 -11.11 12.92 6.47
C GLY A 58 -10.76 12.90 4.97
N HIS A 59 -10.12 11.81 4.56
CA HIS A 59 -9.78 11.53 3.17
C HIS A 59 -9.73 10.02 2.91
N ALA A 60 -9.99 9.63 1.67
CA ALA A 60 -9.88 8.24 1.24
C ALA A 60 -9.20 8.17 -0.12
N PHE A 61 -8.30 7.21 -0.30
CA PHE A 61 -7.60 7.01 -1.58
C PHE A 61 -7.12 5.56 -1.73
N VAL A 62 -6.63 5.22 -2.92
CA VAL A 62 -6.15 3.87 -3.23
C VAL A 62 -4.67 3.91 -3.60
N SER A 63 -3.89 2.94 -3.12
CA SER A 63 -2.61 2.61 -3.73
C SER A 63 -2.64 1.20 -4.31
N VAL A 64 -1.98 1.02 -5.44
CA VAL A 64 -1.71 -0.29 -6.03
C VAL A 64 -0.21 -0.49 -6.06
N HIS A 65 0.25 -1.60 -5.48
CA HIS A 65 1.64 -2.01 -5.49
C HIS A 65 1.77 -3.16 -6.48
N GLN A 66 2.69 -3.04 -7.42
CA GLN A 66 2.94 -4.07 -8.43
C GLN A 66 4.43 -4.08 -8.78
N ASP A 67 5.09 -5.22 -8.59
CA ASP A 67 6.51 -5.42 -8.89
C ASP A 67 7.41 -4.36 -8.23
N ASN A 68 7.12 -4.00 -6.98
CA ASN A 68 7.80 -2.94 -6.21
C ASN A 68 7.61 -1.51 -6.76
N LEU A 69 6.70 -1.33 -7.73
CA LEU A 69 6.22 -0.02 -8.17
C LEU A 69 4.94 0.34 -7.43
N ILE A 70 4.85 1.59 -6.99
CA ILE A 70 3.69 2.09 -6.24
C ILE A 70 2.97 3.13 -7.10
N TYR A 71 1.69 2.90 -7.28
CA TYR A 71 0.75 3.76 -7.99
C TYR A 71 -0.27 4.28 -6.97
N VAL A 72 -0.43 5.60 -6.86
CA VAL A 72 -1.39 6.21 -5.95
C VAL A 72 -2.45 6.95 -6.75
N TYR A 73 -3.71 6.65 -6.45
CA TYR A 73 -4.89 7.25 -7.05
C TYR A 73 -5.66 7.98 -5.96
N THR A 74 -5.64 9.31 -6.00
CA THR A 74 -6.33 10.13 -5.01
C THR A 74 -7.25 11.14 -5.69
N TYR A 75 -8.52 11.10 -5.32
CA TYR A 75 -9.57 11.95 -5.87
C TYR A 75 -9.96 13.03 -4.86
N GLY A 76 -10.08 14.28 -5.29
CA GLY A 76 -10.22 15.40 -4.37
C GLY A 76 -10.52 16.74 -5.04
N ARG A 77 -10.92 17.71 -4.20
CA ARG A 77 -11.05 19.13 -4.58
C ARG A 77 -9.69 19.82 -4.62
N PHE A 78 -8.82 19.39 -5.53
CA PHE A 78 -7.47 19.94 -5.67
C PHE A 78 -7.39 21.18 -6.59
N GLY A 79 -8.50 21.55 -7.24
CA GLY A 79 -8.58 22.65 -8.21
C GLY A 79 -9.48 23.78 -7.74
N ARG A 80 -10.32 24.29 -8.65
CA ARG A 80 -11.27 25.34 -8.32
C ARG A 80 -12.32 24.81 -7.35
N LYS A 81 -12.68 25.64 -6.36
CA LYS A 81 -13.70 25.33 -5.35
C LYS A 81 -14.94 26.16 -5.63
N GLY A 82 -16.09 25.53 -5.51
CA GLY A 82 -17.40 26.15 -5.59
C GLY A 82 -17.83 26.83 -4.27
N PRO A 83 -19.10 27.27 -4.19
CA PRO A 83 -19.65 27.94 -3.02
C PRO A 83 -19.44 27.15 -1.73
N ALA A 84 -19.09 27.85 -0.66
CA ALA A 84 -18.80 27.27 0.66
C ALA A 84 -17.78 26.12 0.66
N THR A 85 -16.98 25.98 -0.40
CA THR A 85 -15.99 24.90 -0.59
C THR A 85 -16.58 23.48 -0.57
N LEU A 86 -17.89 23.34 -0.75
CA LEU A 86 -18.60 22.05 -0.76
C LEU A 86 -18.41 21.31 -2.08
N THR A 87 -18.43 22.04 -3.19
CA THR A 87 -18.24 21.52 -4.54
C THR A 87 -16.94 22.01 -5.16
N GLY A 88 -16.53 21.43 -6.29
CA GLY A 88 -15.36 21.90 -7.03
C GLY A 88 -15.00 21.02 -8.23
N ASP A 89 -13.85 21.31 -8.84
CA ASP A 89 -13.29 20.42 -9.84
C ASP A 89 -12.96 19.06 -9.18
N GLY A 90 -13.59 17.98 -9.67
CA GLY A 90 -13.31 16.61 -9.27
C GLY A 90 -12.03 16.13 -9.91
N ILE A 91 -10.92 16.24 -9.19
CA ILE A 91 -9.59 15.94 -9.72
C ILE A 91 -9.12 14.57 -9.22
N LEU A 92 -8.87 13.67 -10.16
CA LEU A 92 -8.13 12.44 -9.92
C LEU A 92 -6.64 12.68 -10.18
N ASN A 93 -5.84 12.54 -9.14
CA ASN A 93 -4.39 12.51 -9.23
C ASN A 93 -3.90 11.08 -9.43
N PHE A 94 -3.08 10.87 -10.46
CA PHE A 94 -2.38 9.61 -10.68
C PHE A 94 -0.88 9.78 -10.41
N LEU A 95 -0.46 9.47 -9.19
CA LEU A 95 0.91 9.63 -8.73
C LEU A 95 1.70 8.33 -8.92
N THR A 96 2.99 8.48 -9.26
CA THR A 96 3.94 7.38 -9.45
C THR A 96 5.30 7.78 -8.90
N GLY A 97 6.20 6.81 -8.70
CA GLY A 97 7.58 7.07 -8.29
C GLY A 97 7.67 7.81 -6.96
N ASP A 98 8.48 8.87 -6.89
CA ASP A 98 8.68 9.65 -5.67
C ASP A 98 7.43 10.40 -5.22
N ASP A 99 6.60 10.88 -6.15
CA ASP A 99 5.37 11.58 -5.81
C ASP A 99 4.40 10.63 -5.08
N ALA A 100 4.29 9.37 -5.53
CA ALA A 100 3.48 8.35 -4.86
C ALA A 100 4.06 8.00 -3.48
N ARG A 101 5.38 7.73 -3.41
CA ARG A 101 6.07 7.39 -2.16
C ARG A 101 5.94 8.45 -1.09
N LEU A 102 6.12 9.71 -1.48
CA LEU A 102 6.02 10.82 -0.56
C LEU A 102 4.58 11.03 -0.10
N TYR A 103 3.61 10.91 -1.01
CA TYR A 103 2.20 11.08 -0.68
C TYR A 103 1.71 10.08 0.39
N TYR A 104 1.81 8.77 0.16
CA TYR A 104 1.27 7.82 1.15
C TYR A 104 2.06 7.86 2.48
N ARG A 105 3.35 8.25 2.48
CA ARG A 105 4.12 8.47 3.71
C ARG A 105 3.63 9.70 4.48
N GLU A 106 3.31 10.78 3.79
CA GLU A 106 2.67 11.96 4.41
C GLU A 106 1.34 11.54 5.06
N GLU A 107 0.47 10.83 4.33
CA GLU A 107 -0.81 10.31 4.82
C GLU A 107 -0.62 9.40 6.05
N LEU A 108 0.34 8.47 6.00
CA LEU A 108 0.63 7.55 7.09
C LEU A 108 1.18 8.25 8.35
N TYR A 109 2.21 9.10 8.20
CA TYR A 109 2.95 9.61 9.36
C TYR A 109 2.44 10.96 9.87
N LYS A 110 1.93 11.82 8.99
CA LYS A 110 1.43 13.15 9.37
C LYS A 110 -0.06 13.08 9.72
N TYR A 111 -0.83 12.33 8.95
CA TYR A 111 -2.28 12.27 9.10
C TYR A 111 -2.78 10.98 9.74
N GLN A 112 -1.87 10.07 10.11
CA GLN A 112 -2.19 8.81 10.81
C GLN A 112 -3.20 7.95 10.03
N ALA A 113 -3.14 7.99 8.70
CA ALA A 113 -4.02 7.21 7.85
C ALA A 113 -3.88 5.71 8.15
N ARG A 114 -5.01 5.01 8.15
CA ARG A 114 -5.08 3.55 8.24
C ARG A 114 -5.10 2.96 6.84
N VAL A 115 -4.51 1.77 6.71
CA VAL A 115 -4.38 1.06 5.44
C VAL A 115 -5.04 -0.31 5.53
N PHE A 116 -5.79 -0.68 4.50
CA PHE A 116 -6.50 -1.95 4.40
C PHE A 116 -6.16 -2.59 3.06
N GLN A 117 -5.64 -3.81 3.09
CA GLN A 117 -5.40 -4.60 1.90
C GLN A 117 -6.73 -5.22 1.42
N ILE A 118 -6.98 -5.16 0.12
CA ILE A 118 -8.16 -5.76 -0.51
C ILE A 118 -7.70 -6.99 -1.29
N ASP A 119 -8.03 -8.17 -0.77
CA ASP A 119 -7.48 -9.46 -1.25
C ASP A 119 -8.29 -10.11 -2.37
N ASP A 120 -9.49 -9.60 -2.68
CA ASP A 120 -10.41 -10.16 -3.68
C ASP A 120 -10.46 -9.37 -5.00
N VAL A 121 -9.44 -8.54 -5.25
CA VAL A 121 -9.24 -7.79 -6.50
C VAL A 121 -7.82 -7.97 -7.03
N THR A 122 -7.60 -7.73 -8.33
CA THR A 122 -6.26 -7.82 -8.94
C THR A 122 -5.65 -6.43 -9.15
N THR A 123 -4.32 -6.36 -9.04
CA THR A 123 -3.59 -5.11 -9.27
C THR A 123 -3.80 -4.57 -10.69
N GLU A 124 -3.84 -5.46 -11.68
CA GLU A 124 -3.99 -5.14 -13.09
C GLU A 124 -5.35 -4.52 -13.40
N GLU A 125 -6.43 -5.12 -12.88
CA GLU A 125 -7.79 -4.63 -13.17
C GLU A 125 -8.07 -3.31 -12.44
N THR A 126 -7.68 -3.22 -11.16
CA THR A 126 -7.83 -1.96 -10.40
C THR A 126 -7.08 -0.81 -11.08
N ARG A 127 -5.84 -1.04 -11.52
CA ARG A 127 -5.08 -0.03 -12.26
C ARG A 127 -5.75 0.32 -13.58
N ARG A 128 -6.22 -0.66 -14.35
CA ARG A 128 -6.90 -0.44 -15.62
C ARG A 128 -8.08 0.52 -15.47
N ILE A 129 -8.91 0.34 -14.45
CA ILE A 129 -10.08 1.19 -14.19
C ILE A 129 -9.65 2.62 -13.83
N PHE A 130 -8.77 2.79 -12.84
CA PHE A 130 -8.30 4.12 -12.44
C PHE A 130 -7.58 4.86 -13.57
N GLU A 131 -6.68 4.19 -14.27
CA GLU A 131 -5.92 4.80 -15.37
C GLU A 131 -6.84 5.13 -16.55
N SER A 132 -7.87 4.33 -16.83
CA SER A 132 -8.91 4.66 -17.82
C SER A 132 -9.67 5.93 -17.44
N LEU A 133 -10.14 6.03 -16.19
CA LEU A 133 -10.78 7.24 -15.67
C LEU A 133 -9.88 8.46 -15.79
N TRP A 134 -8.62 8.34 -15.36
CA TRP A 134 -7.64 9.42 -15.44
C TRP A 134 -7.37 9.87 -16.88
N ASN A 135 -7.20 8.92 -17.81
CA ASN A 135 -6.98 9.19 -19.22
C ASN A 135 -8.19 9.86 -19.90
N SER A 136 -9.40 9.56 -19.46
CA SER A 136 -10.63 10.20 -19.95
C SER A 136 -10.80 11.65 -19.46
N GLY A 137 -10.08 12.01 -18.39
CA GLY A 137 -10.17 13.31 -17.75
C GLY A 137 -9.50 14.45 -18.55
N LYS A 138 -9.91 15.67 -18.23
CA LYS A 138 -9.43 16.90 -18.87
C LYS A 138 -8.31 17.55 -18.06
N THR A 139 -7.44 18.29 -18.74
CA THR A 139 -6.43 19.11 -18.05
C THR A 139 -7.14 20.15 -17.17
N PRO A 140 -6.80 20.24 -15.86
CA PRO A 140 -7.45 21.19 -14.96
C PRO A 140 -7.07 22.63 -15.29
N VAL A 141 -7.95 23.56 -14.94
CA VAL A 141 -7.59 24.98 -14.90
C VAL A 141 -6.70 25.20 -13.68
N PHE A 142 -5.44 25.56 -13.91
CA PHE A 142 -4.49 25.74 -12.82
C PHE A 142 -4.83 26.96 -11.97
N THR A 143 -4.78 26.78 -10.65
CA THR A 143 -4.94 27.83 -9.65
C THR A 143 -3.64 27.95 -8.84
N GLU A 144 -3.44 29.08 -8.17
CA GLU A 144 -2.25 29.29 -7.33
C GLU A 144 -2.17 28.29 -6.18
N ALA A 145 -3.32 27.96 -5.58
CA ALA A 145 -3.43 27.01 -4.46
C ALA A 145 -3.23 25.53 -4.86
N MET A 146 -3.16 25.23 -6.16
CA MET A 146 -2.99 23.86 -6.63
C MET A 146 -1.55 23.40 -6.42
N GLY A 147 -1.37 22.28 -5.72
CA GLY A 147 -0.06 21.68 -5.47
C GLY A 147 0.61 21.18 -6.76
N ASP A 148 1.94 21.14 -6.76
CA ASP A 148 2.71 20.82 -7.97
C ASP A 148 2.45 19.40 -8.49
N ARG A 149 2.20 18.44 -7.60
CA ARG A 149 1.82 17.07 -7.98
C ARG A 149 0.54 17.08 -8.82
N THR A 150 -0.47 17.84 -8.36
CA THR A 150 -1.75 18.02 -9.08
C THR A 150 -1.57 18.75 -10.41
N LYS A 151 -0.75 19.80 -10.46
CA LYS A 151 -0.46 20.50 -11.72
C LYS A 151 0.19 19.57 -12.76
N ARG A 152 1.06 18.65 -12.33
CA ARG A 152 1.72 17.67 -13.22
C ARG A 152 0.86 16.49 -13.61
N ARG A 153 0.05 15.96 -12.68
CA ARG A 153 -0.55 14.62 -12.77
C ARG A 153 -2.05 14.57 -12.43
N GLY A 154 -2.68 15.71 -12.20
CA GLY A 154 -4.11 15.81 -11.95
C GLY A 154 -4.92 15.92 -13.24
N LYS A 155 -6.08 15.26 -13.27
CA LYS A 155 -7.08 15.36 -14.34
C LYS A 155 -8.46 15.59 -13.74
N VAL A 156 -9.21 16.53 -14.32
CA VAL A 156 -10.63 16.74 -13.98
C VAL A 156 -11.43 15.62 -14.63
N ILE A 157 -12.03 14.75 -13.83
CA ILE A 157 -12.84 13.63 -14.32
C ILE A 157 -14.34 13.93 -14.22
N ASP A 158 -14.75 14.78 -13.28
CA ASP A 158 -16.14 15.16 -13.02
C ASP A 158 -16.20 16.42 -12.10
N VAL A 159 -17.34 16.59 -11.42
CA VAL A 159 -17.55 17.62 -10.39
C VAL A 159 -17.53 16.94 -9.03
N TYR A 160 -16.66 17.43 -8.15
CA TYR A 160 -16.64 16.99 -6.77
C TYR A 160 -17.82 17.59 -6.01
N ASP A 161 -18.47 16.77 -5.19
CA ASP A 161 -19.46 17.17 -4.20
C ASP A 161 -19.20 16.43 -2.87
N LEU A 162 -19.02 17.16 -1.77
CA LEU A 162 -18.84 16.56 -0.44
C LEU A 162 -19.93 15.57 -0.04
N THR A 163 -21.17 15.76 -0.49
CA THR A 163 -22.29 14.92 -0.04
C THR A 163 -22.60 13.74 -0.98
N ASP A 164 -21.96 13.67 -2.14
CA ASP A 164 -22.32 12.73 -3.21
C ASP A 164 -21.07 12.18 -3.94
N SER A 165 -20.48 12.94 -4.87
CA SER A 165 -19.25 12.53 -5.59
C SER A 165 -17.98 13.01 -4.88
N ASN A 166 -17.41 12.19 -4.00
CA ASN A 166 -16.27 12.53 -3.16
C ASN A 166 -15.19 11.44 -3.13
N CYS A 167 -14.11 11.68 -2.37
CA CYS A 167 -12.98 10.76 -2.25
C CYS A 167 -13.39 9.35 -1.80
N THR A 168 -14.38 9.24 -0.91
CA THR A 168 -14.88 7.97 -0.39
C THR A 168 -15.72 7.24 -1.44
N THR A 169 -16.68 7.93 -2.08
CA THR A 169 -17.56 7.31 -3.07
C THR A 169 -16.80 6.85 -4.31
N HIS A 170 -15.84 7.64 -4.79
CA HIS A 170 -14.94 7.21 -5.88
C HIS A 170 -14.06 6.02 -5.49
N THR A 171 -13.52 6.00 -4.27
CA THR A 171 -12.73 4.86 -3.77
C THR A 171 -13.57 3.59 -3.75
N VAL A 172 -14.78 3.64 -3.19
CA VAL A 172 -15.66 2.47 -3.11
C VAL A 172 -16.15 2.04 -4.50
N GLN A 173 -16.54 2.99 -5.35
CA GLN A 173 -17.02 2.70 -6.69
C GLN A 173 -15.96 1.95 -7.50
N VAL A 174 -14.73 2.47 -7.59
CA VAL A 174 -13.68 1.84 -8.40
C VAL A 174 -13.30 0.46 -7.87
N ILE A 175 -13.26 0.29 -6.54
CA ILE A 175 -12.95 -1.02 -5.96
C ILE A 175 -14.09 -2.03 -6.15
N ARG A 176 -15.37 -1.58 -6.12
CA ARG A 176 -16.53 -2.41 -6.55
C ARG A 176 -16.42 -2.80 -8.02
N GLU A 177 -16.11 -1.86 -8.90
CA GLU A 177 -15.91 -2.12 -10.33
C GLU A 177 -14.74 -3.08 -10.59
N ALA A 178 -13.71 -3.06 -9.74
CA ALA A 178 -12.60 -4.01 -9.79
C ALA A 178 -12.99 -5.44 -9.35
N GLY A 179 -14.21 -5.64 -8.84
CA GLY A 179 -14.79 -6.95 -8.56
C GLY A 179 -14.82 -7.36 -7.09
N THR A 180 -14.53 -6.46 -6.15
CA THR A 180 -14.60 -6.78 -4.73
C THR A 180 -16.04 -7.13 -4.32
N LYS A 181 -16.17 -8.03 -3.36
CA LYS A 181 -17.43 -8.35 -2.68
C LYS A 181 -17.46 -7.81 -1.26
N ILE A 182 -16.40 -7.15 -0.79
CA ILE A 182 -16.33 -6.69 0.59
C ILE A 182 -17.45 -5.72 0.93
N PHE A 183 -17.97 -4.98 -0.06
CA PHE A 183 -19.05 -4.00 0.08
C PHE A 183 -20.45 -4.55 -0.23
N ASP A 184 -20.57 -5.84 -0.54
CA ASP A 184 -21.86 -6.51 -0.77
C ASP A 184 -22.47 -6.88 0.60
N THR A 185 -23.25 -5.98 1.19
CA THR A 185 -23.89 -6.21 2.49
C THR A 185 -25.30 -6.77 2.32
N SER A 186 -25.42 -7.91 1.63
CA SER A 186 -26.66 -8.69 1.62
C SER A 186 -26.72 -9.62 2.83
N TYR A 187 -27.82 -9.62 3.57
CA TYR A 187 -28.10 -10.61 4.61
C TYR A 187 -29.45 -11.27 4.39
N ILE A 188 -29.58 -12.54 4.80
CA ILE A 188 -30.87 -13.24 4.80
C ILE A 188 -31.55 -12.92 6.12
N SER A 189 -32.69 -12.24 6.06
CA SER A 189 -33.52 -11.97 7.23
C SER A 189 -33.95 -13.29 7.87
N THR A 190 -33.58 -13.51 9.14
CA THR A 190 -34.00 -14.70 9.90
C THR A 190 -35.51 -14.76 10.10
N THR A 191 -36.18 -13.61 10.10
CA THR A 191 -37.63 -13.48 10.31
C THR A 191 -38.43 -13.70 9.03
N THR A 192 -37.95 -13.21 7.89
CA THR A 192 -38.70 -13.24 6.62
C THR A 192 -38.11 -14.20 5.58
N GLN A 193 -36.92 -14.73 5.80
CA GLN A 193 -36.15 -15.56 4.85
C GLN A 193 -35.89 -14.86 3.50
N LEU A 194 -36.07 -13.53 3.44
CA LEU A 194 -35.78 -12.72 2.27
C LEU A 194 -34.35 -12.20 2.36
N ARG A 195 -33.68 -12.17 1.21
CA ARG A 195 -32.41 -11.46 1.04
C ARG A 195 -32.71 -9.96 1.12
N ILE A 196 -32.10 -9.29 2.09
CA ILE A 196 -32.11 -7.85 2.23
C ILE A 196 -30.72 -7.38 1.83
N ASP A 197 -30.65 -6.67 0.72
CA ASP A 197 -29.44 -5.98 0.30
C ASP A 197 -29.41 -4.64 1.07
N ASN A 198 -28.44 -4.47 1.96
CA ASN A 198 -28.13 -3.17 2.50
C ASN A 198 -27.20 -2.48 1.50
N GLU A 199 -27.55 -1.28 1.04
CA GLU A 199 -26.57 -0.41 0.42
C GLU A 199 -26.03 0.49 1.52
N GLU A 200 -24.89 0.11 2.11
CA GLU A 200 -24.17 1.06 2.96
C GLU A 200 -23.54 2.10 2.05
N ASP A 201 -24.02 3.34 2.17
CA ASP A 201 -23.52 4.46 1.38
C ASP A 201 -22.29 5.07 2.06
N PHE A 202 -21.13 4.81 1.48
CA PHE A 202 -19.84 5.28 2.00
C PHE A 202 -19.52 6.66 1.42
N THR A 203 -20.17 7.69 1.96
CA THR A 203 -19.86 9.10 1.63
C THR A 203 -18.83 9.71 2.57
N ILE A 204 -18.58 9.12 3.75
CA ILE A 204 -17.73 9.71 4.79
C ILE A 204 -16.55 8.78 5.10
N PRO A 205 -15.28 9.26 5.09
CA PRO A 205 -14.10 8.43 5.34
C PRO A 205 -14.12 7.67 6.68
N VAL A 206 -14.66 8.28 7.73
CA VAL A 206 -14.83 7.65 9.04
C VAL A 206 -15.73 6.41 8.96
N SER A 207 -16.83 6.49 8.19
CA SER A 207 -17.75 5.38 8.00
C SER A 207 -17.07 4.23 7.27
N LEU A 208 -16.35 4.54 6.17
CA LEU A 208 -15.58 3.56 5.41
C LEU A 208 -14.50 2.89 6.27
N GLN A 209 -13.73 3.67 7.04
CA GLN A 209 -12.69 3.12 7.93
C GLN A 209 -13.28 2.17 8.98
N ARG A 210 -14.40 2.56 9.61
CA ARG A 210 -15.08 1.72 10.61
C ARG A 210 -15.51 0.40 9.98
N TYR A 211 -16.15 0.48 8.82
CA TYR A 211 -16.59 -0.70 8.07
C TYR A 211 -15.45 -1.66 7.74
N LEU A 212 -14.37 -1.15 7.14
CA LEU A 212 -13.19 -1.95 6.80
C LEU A 212 -12.52 -2.54 8.04
N THR A 213 -12.53 -1.81 9.17
CA THR A 213 -12.05 -2.34 10.46
C THR A 213 -12.87 -3.53 10.93
N GLU A 214 -14.20 -3.41 10.90
CA GLU A 214 -15.11 -4.50 11.30
C GLU A 214 -14.94 -5.73 10.40
N LYS A 215 -14.82 -5.54 9.08
CA LYS A 215 -14.54 -6.63 8.14
C LYS A 215 -13.20 -7.30 8.38
N SER A 216 -12.15 -6.53 8.65
CA SER A 216 -10.82 -7.07 8.94
C SER A 216 -10.76 -7.90 10.23
N ALA A 217 -11.58 -7.57 11.22
CA ALA A 217 -11.64 -8.29 12.49
C ALA A 217 -12.27 -9.69 12.36
N ILE A 218 -13.15 -9.88 11.38
CA ILE A 218 -13.83 -11.17 11.13
C ILE A 218 -12.85 -12.19 10.54
N CYS A 219 -11.83 -11.78 9.79
CA CYS A 219 -10.83 -12.67 9.21
C CYS A 219 -9.80 -13.23 10.21
N LEU A 220 -9.80 -12.75 11.47
CA LEU A 220 -8.87 -13.17 12.53
C LEU A 220 -9.49 -14.19 13.51
N GLN A 221 -10.71 -14.68 13.25
CA GLN A 221 -11.38 -15.76 13.99
C GLN A 221 -11.55 -16.99 13.10
#